data_AF-A0A2V9ZHR9-F1
#
_entry.id   AF-A0A2V9ZHR9-F1
#
_cell.length_a   1.000
_cell.length_b   1.000
_cell.length_c   1.000
_cell.angle_alpha   90.00
_cell.angle_beta   90.00
_cell.angle_gamma   90.00
#
_symmetry.space_group_name_H-M   'P 1'
#
loop_
_entity.id
_entity.type
_entity.pdbx_description
1 polymer ?
#
loop_
_entity_poly.entity_id
_entity_poly.type
_entity_poly.pdbx_seq_one_letter_code
_entity_poly.pdbx_strand_id
1 'polypeptide(L)'
;MENDGMSKLLIKRFLQLTLLAVFTLAGSLALRGQDQDKGDGRDDIDRRLTHVLANAGFTGRIESTLLPRLGRQLNPAMAKVGQMLWFDTITGLHDDNTCGGCHAPAFGFGDGQSIAIGIQSNGIVGVFHKREGPHNQRRTPKALNIAFLPALMWNGRFNSISGDPFDNSQGFMFPLPEGTTRFPPHDPIIKHLAQAQGEMPPTELTEVAGYTGTKGTPFSLGPDFDQFDDGKGSPIP
;
A
#
# COMPACT_ATOMS: atom_id res chain seq x y z
N MET A 1 28.44 83.38 -5.95
CA MET A 1 27.95 82.88 -7.26
C MET A 1 27.85 81.34 -7.29
N GLU A 2 27.61 80.68 -6.16
CA GLU A 2 27.79 79.22 -6.03
C GLU A 2 26.50 78.46 -5.67
N ASN A 3 25.41 79.17 -5.37
CA ASN A 3 24.18 78.58 -4.81
C ASN A 3 23.13 78.17 -5.87
N ASP A 4 23.24 78.64 -7.12
CA ASP A 4 22.24 78.35 -8.17
C ASP A 4 22.50 77.01 -8.89
N GLY A 5 23.75 76.52 -8.87
CA GLY A 5 24.12 75.23 -9.47
C GLY A 5 23.66 74.03 -8.65
N MET A 6 23.68 74.13 -7.32
CA MET A 6 23.30 73.06 -6.41
C MET A 6 21.79 72.76 -6.46
N SER A 7 20.96 73.79 -6.59
CA SER A 7 19.50 73.67 -6.69
C SER A 7 19.06 72.93 -7.97
N LYS A 8 19.66 73.27 -9.12
CA LYS A 8 19.33 72.63 -10.42
C LYS A 8 19.76 71.16 -10.47
N LEU A 9 20.85 70.80 -9.78
CA LEU A 9 21.32 69.43 -9.68
C LEU A 9 20.40 68.57 -8.80
N LEU A 10 19.90 69.13 -7.69
CA LEU A 10 18.94 68.47 -6.80
C LEU A 10 17.60 68.20 -7.51
N ILE A 11 17.09 69.18 -8.27
CA ILE A 11 15.84 69.02 -9.05
C ILE A 11 15.99 67.94 -10.13
N LYS A 12 17.10 67.92 -10.87
CA LYS A 12 17.36 66.87 -11.88
C LYS A 12 17.45 65.47 -11.25
N ARG A 13 18.11 65.33 -10.10
CA ARG A 13 18.18 64.05 -9.38
C ARG A 13 16.82 63.61 -8.87
N PHE A 14 16.00 64.53 -8.38
CA PHE A 14 14.64 64.22 -7.90
C PHE A 14 13.72 63.77 -9.05
N LEU A 15 13.80 64.42 -10.23
CA LEU A 15 13.07 64.02 -11.44
C LEU A 15 13.54 62.67 -11.99
N GLN A 16 14.85 62.39 -11.96
CA GLN A 16 15.38 61.09 -12.38
C GLN A 16 14.94 59.97 -11.45
N LEU A 17 14.94 60.20 -10.13
CA LEU A 17 14.50 59.21 -9.13
C LEU A 17 12.99 58.94 -9.22
N THR A 18 12.18 59.97 -9.48
CA THR A 18 10.73 59.80 -9.70
C THR A 18 10.42 59.09 -11.01
N LEU A 19 11.13 59.38 -12.11
CA LEU A 19 10.99 58.61 -13.35
C LEU A 19 11.36 57.14 -13.17
N LEU A 20 12.49 56.85 -12.49
CA LEU A 20 12.90 55.48 -12.20
C LEU A 20 11.87 54.74 -11.34
N ALA A 21 11.29 55.39 -10.33
CA ALA A 21 10.26 54.80 -9.49
C ALA A 21 8.95 54.50 -10.24
N VAL A 22 8.55 55.37 -11.19
CA VAL A 22 7.36 55.13 -12.03
C VAL A 22 7.61 54.01 -13.03
N PHE A 23 8.80 53.92 -13.62
CA PHE A 23 9.15 52.82 -14.52
C PHE A 23 9.27 51.47 -13.82
N THR A 24 9.79 51.41 -12.59
CA THR A 24 9.83 50.16 -11.82
C THR A 24 8.43 49.73 -11.36
N LEU A 25 7.55 50.67 -10.98
CA LEU A 25 6.16 50.37 -10.62
C LEU A 25 5.33 49.91 -11.82
N ALA A 26 5.49 50.55 -12.99
CA ALA A 26 4.82 50.13 -14.23
C ALA A 26 5.33 48.77 -14.75
N GLY A 27 6.65 48.52 -14.66
CA GLY A 27 7.24 47.23 -15.01
C GLY A 27 6.78 46.09 -14.12
N SER A 28 6.67 46.32 -12.81
CA SER A 28 6.18 45.30 -11.87
C SER A 28 4.67 45.06 -11.94
N LEU A 29 3.88 46.02 -12.42
CA LEU A 29 2.46 45.81 -12.75
C LEU A 29 2.28 45.02 -14.06
N ALA A 30 3.12 45.26 -15.08
CA ALA A 30 3.07 44.53 -16.34
C ALA A 30 3.52 43.07 -16.22
N LEU A 31 4.50 42.79 -15.34
CA LEU A 31 4.97 41.43 -15.04
C LEU A 31 3.97 40.61 -14.20
N ARG A 32 3.01 41.25 -13.52
CA ARG A 32 1.95 40.57 -12.75
C ARG A 32 0.78 40.07 -13.60
N GLY A 33 0.66 40.54 -14.84
CA GLY A 33 -0.46 40.21 -15.74
C GLY A 33 -0.29 38.94 -16.58
N GLN A 34 0.90 38.32 -16.59
CA GLN A 34 1.21 37.18 -17.47
C GLN A 34 1.33 35.82 -16.78
N ASP A 35 1.17 35.74 -15.45
CA ASP A 35 1.35 34.50 -14.69
C ASP A 35 0.03 33.85 -14.22
N GLN A 36 -1.14 34.37 -14.64
CA GLN A 36 -2.45 33.85 -14.22
C GLN A 36 -2.99 32.70 -15.07
N ASP A 37 -2.43 32.44 -16.26
CA ASP A 37 -3.07 31.54 -17.24
C ASP A 37 -2.61 30.07 -17.17
N LYS A 38 -1.65 29.75 -16.29
CA LYS A 38 -1.19 28.37 -16.07
C LYS A 38 -1.75 27.71 -14.79
N GLY A 39 -2.37 28.48 -13.92
CA GLY A 39 -3.02 27.98 -12.68
C GLY A 39 -4.44 27.44 -12.91
N ASP A 40 -5.21 28.10 -13.79
CA ASP A 40 -6.65 27.84 -13.97
C ASP A 40 -6.97 26.41 -14.45
N GLY A 41 -6.20 25.89 -15.44
CA GLY A 41 -6.44 24.56 -15.99
C GLY A 41 -6.08 23.39 -15.05
N ARG A 42 -5.09 23.57 -14.17
CA ARG A 42 -4.72 22.54 -13.18
C ARG A 42 -5.68 22.54 -12.01
N ASP A 43 -6.09 23.72 -11.56
CA ASP A 43 -7.07 23.89 -10.49
C ASP A 43 -8.45 23.35 -10.90
N ASP A 44 -8.84 23.49 -12.18
CA ASP A 44 -10.06 22.86 -12.73
C ASP A 44 -9.97 21.32 -12.70
N ILE A 45 -8.85 20.75 -13.15
CA ILE A 45 -8.63 19.29 -13.13
C ILE A 45 -8.65 18.75 -11.69
N ASP A 46 -7.94 19.39 -10.77
CA ASP A 46 -7.86 18.95 -9.37
C ASP A 46 -9.25 19.04 -8.69
N ARG A 47 -10.05 20.07 -9.00
CA ARG A 47 -11.43 20.19 -8.54
C ARG A 47 -12.33 19.09 -9.10
N ARG A 48 -12.23 18.79 -10.40
CA ARG A 48 -12.99 17.71 -11.05
C ARG A 48 -12.60 16.35 -10.47
N LEU A 49 -11.31 16.09 -10.28
CA LEU A 49 -10.82 14.87 -9.65
C LEU A 49 -11.34 14.74 -8.23
N THR A 50 -11.27 15.80 -7.42
CA THR A 50 -11.78 15.82 -6.04
C THR A 50 -13.27 15.48 -6.00
N HIS A 51 -14.07 16.03 -6.92
CA HIS A 51 -15.50 15.72 -7.01
C HIS A 51 -15.76 14.26 -7.39
N VAL A 52 -15.02 13.72 -8.38
CA VAL A 52 -15.14 12.30 -8.77
C VAL A 52 -14.74 11.38 -7.61
N LEU A 53 -13.64 11.67 -6.93
CA LEU A 53 -13.17 10.92 -5.76
C LEU A 53 -14.20 10.97 -4.63
N ALA A 54 -14.74 12.14 -4.31
CA ALA A 54 -15.77 12.29 -3.28
C ALA A 54 -17.04 11.49 -3.62
N ASN A 55 -17.51 11.54 -4.87
CA ASN A 55 -18.68 10.80 -5.33
C ASN A 55 -18.45 9.28 -5.31
N ALA A 56 -17.22 8.83 -5.57
CA ALA A 56 -16.82 7.43 -5.46
C ALA A 56 -16.46 7.03 -4.01
N GLY A 57 -16.61 7.91 -3.02
CA GLY A 57 -16.36 7.62 -1.61
C GLY A 57 -14.89 7.71 -1.17
N PHE A 58 -13.97 8.11 -2.04
CA PHE A 58 -12.55 8.35 -1.74
C PHE A 58 -12.35 9.68 -0.99
N THR A 59 -12.83 9.72 0.26
CA THR A 59 -12.85 10.93 1.10
C THR A 59 -11.59 11.14 1.94
N GLY A 60 -10.63 10.21 1.88
CA GLY A 60 -9.48 10.16 2.80
C GLY A 60 -9.83 9.76 4.23
N ARG A 61 -11.09 9.39 4.51
CA ARG A 61 -11.60 9.03 5.85
C ARG A 61 -12.01 7.57 5.96
N ILE A 62 -11.42 6.69 5.16
CA ILE A 62 -11.81 5.26 5.15
C ILE A 62 -11.62 4.61 6.53
N GLU A 63 -10.57 5.01 7.26
CA GLU A 63 -10.27 4.51 8.61
C GLU A 63 -11.43 4.73 9.58
N SER A 64 -12.09 5.91 9.55
CA SER A 64 -13.21 6.20 10.45
C SER A 64 -14.44 5.31 10.21
N THR A 65 -14.48 4.60 9.08
CA THR A 65 -15.57 3.67 8.74
C THR A 65 -15.33 2.25 9.28
N LEU A 66 -14.13 1.94 9.78
CA LEU A 66 -13.78 0.57 10.20
C LEU A 66 -14.70 0.02 11.29
N LEU A 67 -14.81 0.72 12.43
CA LEU A 67 -15.61 0.24 13.56
C LEU A 67 -17.11 0.15 13.24
N PRO A 68 -17.73 1.17 12.60
CA PRO A 68 -19.12 1.05 12.15
C PRO A 68 -19.36 -0.16 11.25
N ARG A 69 -18.46 -0.42 10.28
CA ARG A 69 -18.61 -1.55 9.35
C ARG A 69 -18.34 -2.91 9.99
N LEU A 70 -17.44 -2.98 10.96
CA LEU A 70 -17.25 -4.19 11.77
C LEU A 70 -18.45 -4.50 12.68
N GLY A 71 -19.26 -3.49 13.01
CA GLY A 71 -20.38 -3.63 13.96
C GLY A 71 -19.95 -3.97 15.39
N ARG A 72 -18.65 -3.79 15.71
CA ARG A 72 -18.05 -4.08 17.01
C ARG A 72 -16.84 -3.22 17.27
N GLN A 73 -16.48 -3.09 18.54
CA GLN A 73 -15.21 -2.48 18.94
C GLN A 73 -14.02 -3.40 18.62
N LEU A 74 -12.84 -2.79 18.46
CA LEU A 74 -11.59 -3.53 18.42
C LEU A 74 -11.18 -3.91 19.84
N ASN A 75 -10.74 -5.16 20.02
CA ASN A 75 -10.09 -5.59 21.25
C ASN A 75 -8.60 -5.23 21.17
N PRO A 76 -8.09 -4.29 21.98
CA PRO A 76 -6.70 -3.86 21.89
C PRO A 76 -5.69 -4.96 22.21
N ALA A 77 -6.03 -5.88 23.12
CA ALA A 77 -5.17 -7.01 23.45
C ALA A 77 -5.03 -7.96 22.26
N MET A 78 -6.14 -8.29 21.59
CA MET A 78 -6.10 -9.14 20.39
C MET A 78 -5.38 -8.46 19.22
N ALA A 79 -5.58 -7.16 19.02
CA ALA A 79 -4.84 -6.40 18.02
C ALA A 79 -3.33 -6.42 18.30
N LYS A 80 -2.94 -6.34 19.58
CA LYS A 80 -1.55 -6.42 19.99
C LYS A 80 -0.95 -7.81 19.78
N VAL A 81 -1.70 -8.88 20.03
CA VAL A 81 -1.28 -10.26 19.68
C VAL A 81 -1.06 -10.39 18.17
N GLY A 82 -2.01 -9.93 17.35
CA GLY A 82 -1.85 -9.94 15.89
C GLY A 82 -0.63 -9.14 15.42
N GLN A 83 -0.35 -7.99 16.04
CA GLN A 83 0.88 -7.24 15.76
C GLN A 83 2.15 -8.03 16.11
N MET A 84 2.17 -8.80 17.20
CA MET A 84 3.34 -9.61 17.56
C MET A 84 3.53 -10.75 16.55
N LEU A 85 2.46 -11.49 16.23
CA LEU A 85 2.47 -12.58 15.25
C LEU A 85 2.95 -12.13 13.87
N TRP A 86 2.67 -10.87 13.48
CA TRP A 86 3.14 -10.31 12.20
C TRP A 86 4.67 -10.35 12.01
N PHE A 87 5.42 -10.30 13.11
CA PHE A 87 6.87 -10.31 13.13
C PHE A 87 7.44 -11.59 13.76
N ASP A 88 6.62 -12.62 13.90
CA ASP A 88 7.01 -13.89 14.50
C ASP A 88 7.17 -14.97 13.41
N THR A 89 8.27 -15.71 13.47
CA THR A 89 8.58 -16.77 12.52
C THR A 89 7.74 -18.02 12.75
N ILE A 90 7.07 -18.14 13.90
CA ILE A 90 6.19 -19.27 14.23
C ILE A 90 5.05 -19.48 13.21
N THR A 91 4.76 -18.46 12.41
CA THR A 91 3.74 -18.50 11.35
C THR A 91 4.29 -18.89 9.97
N GLY A 92 5.62 -18.93 9.82
CA GLY A 92 6.31 -19.40 8.61
C GLY A 92 6.54 -20.90 8.68
N LEU A 93 6.43 -21.60 7.54
CA LEU A 93 6.53 -23.06 7.53
C LEU A 93 7.95 -23.59 7.90
N HIS A 94 8.98 -22.76 7.70
CA HIS A 94 10.38 -23.11 7.96
C HIS A 94 11.03 -22.25 9.04
N ASP A 95 10.23 -21.53 9.84
CA ASP A 95 10.71 -20.62 10.91
C ASP A 95 11.76 -19.58 10.45
N ASP A 96 11.79 -19.25 9.16
CA ASP A 96 12.84 -18.44 8.52
C ASP A 96 12.31 -17.12 7.92
N ASN A 97 11.01 -16.86 8.04
CA ASN A 97 10.39 -15.63 7.58
C ASN A 97 9.16 -15.26 8.40
N THR A 98 8.73 -14.01 8.29
CA THR A 98 7.55 -13.46 8.97
C THR A 98 6.67 -12.72 7.97
N CYS A 99 5.42 -12.43 8.34
CA CYS A 99 4.56 -11.56 7.51
C CYS A 99 5.26 -10.21 7.22
N GLY A 100 5.91 -9.64 8.22
CA GLY A 100 6.67 -8.38 8.13
C GLY A 100 7.91 -8.44 7.23
N GLY A 101 8.42 -9.63 6.91
CA GLY A 101 9.54 -9.83 6.00
C GLY A 101 9.23 -9.37 4.57
N CYS A 102 8.05 -9.74 4.08
CA CYS A 102 7.55 -9.34 2.76
C CYS A 102 6.61 -8.12 2.84
N HIS A 103 5.84 -7.97 3.93
CA HIS A 103 4.89 -6.88 4.14
C HIS A 103 5.38 -5.89 5.20
N ALA A 104 6.46 -5.19 4.90
CA ALA A 104 7.12 -4.32 5.85
C ALA A 104 6.34 -3.00 6.08
N PRO A 105 6.13 -2.56 7.34
CA PRO A 105 5.41 -1.31 7.63
C PRO A 105 6.01 -0.07 6.93
N ALA A 106 7.34 -0.01 6.81
CA ALA A 106 8.06 1.10 6.19
C ALA A 106 7.67 1.33 4.70
N PHE A 107 7.08 0.34 4.03
CA PHE A 107 6.63 0.43 2.65
C PHE A 107 5.10 0.35 2.51
N GLY A 108 4.37 0.70 3.56
CA GLY A 108 2.90 0.59 3.59
C GLY A 108 2.45 -0.87 3.57
N PHE A 109 3.13 -1.71 4.34
CA PHE A 109 2.92 -3.16 4.40
C PHE A 109 3.03 -3.85 3.02
N GLY A 110 3.99 -3.41 2.21
CA GLY A 110 4.45 -4.12 1.02
C GLY A 110 5.95 -4.36 1.10
N ASP A 111 6.55 -4.84 0.01
CA ASP A 111 7.99 -5.08 -0.05
C ASP A 111 8.73 -3.87 -0.66
N GLY A 112 9.94 -3.59 -0.15
CA GLY A 112 10.87 -2.63 -0.75
C GLY A 112 11.54 -3.13 -2.03
N GLN A 113 11.55 -4.45 -2.26
CA GLN A 113 12.02 -5.10 -3.49
C GLN A 113 10.89 -5.19 -4.53
N SER A 114 11.27 -5.34 -5.80
CA SER A 114 10.30 -5.57 -6.89
C SER A 114 9.58 -6.91 -6.72
N ILE A 115 10.34 -7.95 -6.38
CA ILE A 115 9.86 -9.29 -6.02
C ILE A 115 10.44 -9.60 -4.64
N ALA A 116 9.59 -10.05 -3.73
CA ALA A 116 9.99 -10.31 -2.35
C ALA A 116 10.85 -11.56 -2.24
N ILE A 117 11.73 -11.53 -1.24
CA ILE A 117 12.39 -12.72 -0.70
C ILE A 117 11.56 -13.14 0.52
N GLY A 118 10.99 -14.34 0.43
CA GLY A 118 10.06 -14.90 1.41
C GLY A 118 10.75 -15.95 2.27
N ILE A 119 10.52 -17.22 1.93
CA ILE A 119 11.21 -18.36 2.55
C ILE A 119 12.73 -18.27 2.41
N GLN A 120 13.45 -18.91 3.33
CA GLN A 120 14.92 -18.92 3.42
C GLN A 120 15.54 -17.52 3.48
N SER A 121 14.79 -16.56 4.01
CA SER A 121 15.26 -15.20 4.23
C SER A 121 16.33 -15.17 5.31
N ASN A 122 17.33 -14.32 5.11
CA ASN A 122 18.31 -14.03 6.16
C ASN A 122 17.80 -13.04 7.23
N GLY A 123 16.48 -12.81 7.29
CA GLY A 123 15.83 -11.94 8.28
C GLY A 123 16.01 -10.44 8.04
N ILE A 124 16.62 -10.03 6.92
CA ILE A 124 16.82 -8.61 6.58
C ILE A 124 15.62 -8.10 5.77
N VAL A 125 15.12 -6.93 6.17
CA VAL A 125 14.00 -6.23 5.51
C VAL A 125 14.47 -4.86 5.02
N GLY A 126 14.03 -4.44 3.83
CA GLY A 126 14.39 -3.13 3.28
C GLY A 126 14.86 -3.14 1.84
N VAL A 127 15.26 -1.95 1.39
CA VAL A 127 15.72 -1.63 0.02
C VAL A 127 17.24 -1.77 -0.11
N PHE A 128 17.83 -2.96 0.05
CA PHE A 128 19.28 -3.14 -0.12
C PHE A 128 19.67 -4.56 -0.57
N HIS A 129 20.83 -4.69 -1.22
CA HIS A 129 21.43 -5.95 -1.74
C HIS A 129 21.87 -6.96 -0.67
N LYS A 130 21.54 -6.72 0.61
CA LYS A 130 21.89 -7.64 1.70
C LYS A 130 20.80 -8.67 1.98
N ARG A 131 19.63 -8.55 1.36
CA ARG A 131 18.57 -9.57 1.47
C ARG A 131 18.97 -10.76 0.62
N GLU A 132 18.93 -11.95 1.20
CA GLU A 132 19.33 -13.20 0.57
C GLU A 132 18.23 -14.23 0.74
N GLY A 133 18.05 -15.06 -0.29
CA GLY A 133 17.03 -16.10 -0.36
C GLY A 133 16.36 -16.14 -1.75
N PRO A 134 15.55 -17.18 -2.02
CA PRO A 134 14.78 -17.29 -3.24
C PRO A 134 13.72 -16.18 -3.34
N HIS A 135 13.48 -15.73 -4.57
CA HIS A 135 12.44 -14.76 -4.87
C HIS A 135 11.09 -15.44 -5.06
N ASN A 136 10.01 -14.79 -4.60
CA ASN A 136 8.64 -15.21 -4.88
C ASN A 136 8.30 -15.10 -6.37
N GLN A 137 7.15 -15.65 -6.78
CA GLN A 137 6.71 -15.62 -8.18
C GLN A 137 6.06 -14.28 -8.57
N ARG A 138 5.57 -13.53 -7.58
CA ARG A 138 4.85 -12.26 -7.76
C ARG A 138 5.33 -11.22 -6.76
N ARG A 139 5.11 -9.96 -7.11
CA ARG A 139 5.34 -8.84 -6.21
C ARG A 139 4.42 -8.94 -4.99
N THR A 140 4.89 -8.54 -3.82
CA THR A 140 4.04 -8.48 -2.63
C THR A 140 3.01 -7.35 -2.75
N PRO A 141 1.69 -7.64 -2.67
CA PRO A 141 0.67 -6.59 -2.60
C PRO A 141 0.76 -5.85 -1.26
N LYS A 142 0.31 -4.60 -1.21
CA LYS A 142 0.24 -3.86 0.06
C LYS A 142 -0.88 -4.44 0.93
N ALA A 143 -0.59 -4.74 2.19
CA ALA A 143 -1.62 -5.14 3.16
C ALA A 143 -2.27 -3.95 3.87
N LEU A 144 -1.78 -2.72 3.65
CA LEU A 144 -2.46 -1.52 4.12
C LEU A 144 -3.88 -1.48 3.54
N ASN A 145 -4.86 -1.22 4.39
CA ASN A 145 -6.29 -1.19 4.03
C ASN A 145 -6.86 -2.53 3.52
N ILE A 146 -6.20 -3.67 3.76
CA ILE A 146 -6.68 -4.99 3.30
C ILE A 146 -8.12 -5.28 3.73
N ALA A 147 -8.53 -4.81 4.91
CA ALA A 147 -9.89 -4.96 5.42
C ALA A 147 -10.96 -4.27 4.55
N PHE A 148 -10.58 -3.36 3.66
CA PHE A 148 -11.53 -2.63 2.79
C PHE A 148 -11.53 -3.14 1.35
N LEU A 149 -10.69 -4.12 1.02
CA LEU A 149 -10.59 -4.64 -0.34
C LEU A 149 -11.63 -5.77 -0.56
N PRO A 150 -12.50 -5.68 -1.58
CA PRO A 150 -13.48 -6.71 -1.89
C PRO A 150 -12.88 -7.94 -2.58
N ALA A 151 -11.63 -7.84 -3.02
CA ALA A 151 -10.88 -8.93 -3.63
C ALA A 151 -9.41 -8.84 -3.19
N LEU A 152 -8.82 -9.97 -2.80
CA LEU A 152 -7.45 -10.07 -2.32
C LEU A 152 -6.58 -10.86 -3.30
N MET A 153 -5.26 -10.62 -3.22
CA MET A 153 -4.25 -11.09 -4.17
C MET A 153 -4.37 -10.44 -5.56
N TRP A 154 -3.31 -10.53 -6.37
CA TRP A 154 -3.28 -9.90 -7.70
C TRP A 154 -4.36 -10.41 -8.66
N ASN A 155 -4.81 -11.66 -8.49
CA ASN A 155 -5.83 -12.28 -9.32
C ASN A 155 -7.23 -12.25 -8.69
N GLY A 156 -7.41 -11.63 -7.51
CA GLY A 156 -8.71 -11.54 -6.85
C GLY A 156 -9.31 -12.90 -6.45
N ARG A 157 -8.47 -13.94 -6.29
CA ARG A 157 -8.91 -15.33 -6.04
C ARG A 157 -9.65 -15.50 -4.71
N PHE A 158 -9.49 -14.55 -3.81
CA PHE A 158 -10.31 -14.40 -2.62
C PHE A 158 -11.20 -13.18 -2.81
N ASN A 159 -12.50 -13.35 -2.92
CA ASN A 159 -13.39 -12.21 -3.16
C ASN A 159 -14.71 -12.30 -2.39
N SER A 160 -15.28 -11.13 -2.12
CA SER A 160 -16.64 -10.98 -1.64
C SER A 160 -17.61 -10.97 -2.80
N ILE A 161 -18.55 -11.92 -2.79
CA ILE A 161 -19.54 -12.07 -3.85
C ILE A 161 -20.50 -10.86 -3.87
N SER A 162 -20.78 -10.27 -2.69
CA SER A 162 -21.57 -9.04 -2.57
C SER A 162 -20.86 -7.80 -3.13
N GLY A 163 -19.54 -7.85 -3.33
CA GLY A 163 -18.70 -6.70 -3.65
C GLY A 163 -18.37 -5.82 -2.44
N ASP A 164 -18.90 -6.11 -1.25
CA ASP A 164 -18.53 -5.47 0.01
C ASP A 164 -17.78 -6.48 0.90
N PRO A 165 -16.52 -6.23 1.29
CA PRO A 165 -15.78 -7.17 2.12
C PRO A 165 -16.32 -7.33 3.55
N PHE A 166 -17.22 -6.46 4.01
CA PHE A 166 -17.89 -6.57 5.32
C PHE A 166 -19.30 -7.18 5.22
N ASP A 167 -19.76 -7.54 4.02
CA ASP A 167 -21.06 -8.17 3.79
C ASP A 167 -20.92 -9.62 3.32
N ASN A 168 -21.07 -10.55 4.26
CA ASN A 168 -21.11 -11.98 4.01
C ASN A 168 -22.53 -12.51 3.66
N SER A 169 -23.48 -11.66 3.25
CA SER A 169 -24.84 -12.11 2.90
C SER A 169 -24.91 -13.05 1.69
N GLN A 170 -23.90 -12.99 0.80
CA GLN A 170 -23.80 -13.84 -0.39
C GLN A 170 -22.65 -14.85 -0.31
N GLY A 171 -21.91 -14.88 0.81
CA GLY A 171 -20.70 -15.69 0.92
C GLY A 171 -19.47 -15.01 0.31
N PHE A 172 -18.36 -15.74 0.39
CA PHE A 172 -17.10 -15.41 -0.23
C PHE A 172 -16.72 -16.51 -1.23
N MET A 173 -15.89 -16.17 -2.21
CA MET A 173 -15.33 -17.11 -3.16
C MET A 173 -13.83 -17.28 -2.91
N PHE A 174 -13.40 -18.52 -2.72
CA PHE A 174 -12.01 -18.93 -2.56
C PHE A 174 -11.61 -19.92 -3.67
N PRO A 175 -10.31 -20.17 -3.86
CA PRO A 175 -9.84 -21.32 -4.62
C PRO A 175 -10.43 -22.63 -4.06
N LEU A 176 -10.44 -23.67 -4.89
CA LEU A 176 -10.70 -25.02 -4.41
C LEU A 176 -9.55 -25.47 -3.48
N PRO A 177 -9.84 -26.32 -2.48
CA PRO A 177 -11.11 -27.00 -2.22
C PRO A 177 -12.17 -26.18 -1.49
N GLU A 178 -11.83 -25.05 -0.86
CA GLU A 178 -12.76 -24.29 -0.02
C GLU A 178 -13.92 -23.66 -0.79
N GLY A 179 -13.66 -23.20 -2.01
CA GLY A 179 -14.68 -22.71 -2.94
C GLY A 179 -15.61 -21.68 -2.29
N THR A 180 -16.91 -21.96 -2.32
CA THR A 180 -17.95 -21.12 -1.67
C THR A 180 -18.56 -21.79 -0.44
N THR A 181 -18.04 -22.95 -0.01
CA THR A 181 -18.68 -23.78 1.02
C THR A 181 -18.01 -23.68 2.38
N ARG A 182 -16.73 -23.30 2.45
CA ARG A 182 -15.98 -23.20 3.71
C ARG A 182 -16.49 -22.11 4.65
N PHE A 183 -16.91 -20.98 4.09
CA PHE A 183 -17.45 -19.82 4.79
C PHE A 183 -18.80 -19.46 4.16
N PRO A 184 -19.89 -20.08 4.60
CA PRO A 184 -21.19 -19.93 3.97
C PRO A 184 -21.76 -18.52 4.16
N PRO A 185 -22.75 -18.13 3.34
CA PRO A 185 -23.51 -16.91 3.54
C PRO A 185 -24.08 -16.82 4.96
N HIS A 186 -24.07 -15.62 5.54
CA HIS A 186 -24.57 -15.35 6.89
C HIS A 186 -23.87 -16.12 8.03
N ASP A 187 -22.60 -16.50 7.86
CA ASP A 187 -21.82 -17.12 8.94
C ASP A 187 -21.85 -16.25 10.22
N PRO A 188 -22.16 -16.83 11.39
CA PRO A 188 -22.32 -16.07 12.64
C PRO A 188 -21.01 -15.46 13.15
N ILE A 189 -19.86 -16.01 12.75
CA ILE A 189 -18.52 -15.65 13.22
C ILE A 189 -17.73 -14.93 12.13
N ILE A 190 -17.73 -15.49 10.92
CA ILE A 190 -16.95 -15.01 9.78
C ILE A 190 -17.80 -14.04 8.96
N LYS A 191 -17.65 -12.74 9.24
CA LYS A 191 -18.46 -11.69 8.59
C LYS A 191 -17.67 -10.84 7.60
N HIS A 192 -16.37 -11.06 7.53
CA HIS A 192 -15.44 -10.18 6.84
C HIS A 192 -14.44 -10.98 5.98
N LEU A 193 -14.20 -10.54 4.74
CA LEU A 193 -13.33 -11.22 3.80
C LEU A 193 -11.89 -11.41 4.33
N ALA A 194 -11.28 -10.38 4.94
CA ALA A 194 -9.91 -10.53 5.45
C ALA A 194 -9.84 -11.44 6.68
N GLN A 195 -10.94 -11.54 7.46
CA GLN A 195 -11.05 -12.54 8.53
C GLN A 195 -11.09 -13.94 7.92
N ALA A 196 -11.94 -14.16 6.92
CA ALA A 196 -12.04 -15.45 6.23
C ALA A 196 -10.72 -15.87 5.58
N GLN A 197 -10.02 -14.95 4.91
CA GLN A 197 -8.70 -15.23 4.31
C GLN A 197 -7.63 -15.57 5.36
N GLY A 198 -7.69 -14.97 6.56
CA GLY A 198 -6.77 -15.31 7.65
C GLY A 198 -6.97 -16.73 8.22
N GLU A 199 -8.14 -17.33 8.00
CA GLU A 199 -8.48 -18.70 8.41
C GLU A 199 -8.18 -19.73 7.30
N MET A 200 -7.71 -19.27 6.13
CA MET A 200 -7.35 -20.15 5.01
C MET A 200 -5.92 -20.66 5.16
N PRO A 201 -5.65 -21.93 4.80
CA PRO A 201 -4.27 -22.37 4.61
C PRO A 201 -3.60 -21.57 3.47
N PRO A 202 -2.26 -21.56 3.40
CA PRO A 202 -1.54 -21.10 2.23
C PRO A 202 -2.10 -21.77 0.96
N THR A 203 -2.49 -20.96 -0.03
CA THR A 203 -3.05 -21.46 -1.30
C THR A 203 -1.98 -21.63 -2.39
N GLU A 204 -0.79 -21.07 -2.17
CA GLU A 204 0.35 -21.17 -3.07
C GLU A 204 1.55 -21.68 -2.28
N LEU A 205 1.73 -23.00 -2.34
CA LEU A 205 2.78 -23.72 -1.63
C LEU A 205 4.15 -23.07 -1.86
N THR A 206 4.50 -22.81 -3.13
CA THR A 206 5.81 -22.23 -3.48
C THR A 206 6.06 -20.86 -2.85
N GLU A 207 5.03 -20.03 -2.65
CA GLU A 207 5.21 -18.67 -2.11
C GLU A 207 5.42 -18.66 -0.58
N VAL A 208 4.94 -19.69 0.14
CA VAL A 208 4.95 -19.75 1.62
C VAL A 208 5.86 -20.85 2.17
N ALA A 209 6.11 -21.89 1.38
CA ALA A 209 6.91 -23.07 1.72
C ALA A 209 8.06 -23.35 0.74
N GLY A 210 8.10 -22.70 -0.42
CA GLY A 210 9.04 -23.07 -1.47
C GLY A 210 8.84 -24.50 -1.96
N TYR A 211 9.96 -25.19 -2.21
CA TYR A 211 9.98 -26.57 -2.74
C TYR A 211 10.48 -27.60 -1.72
N THR A 212 10.99 -27.14 -0.58
CA THR A 212 11.59 -28.00 0.44
C THR A 212 10.52 -28.75 1.23
N GLY A 213 10.76 -30.03 1.50
CA GLY A 213 9.87 -30.85 2.32
C GLY A 213 8.70 -31.47 1.56
N THR A 214 8.68 -31.37 0.23
CA THR A 214 7.71 -32.06 -0.64
C THR A 214 8.25 -33.37 -1.22
N LYS A 215 9.57 -33.50 -1.36
CA LYS A 215 10.20 -34.65 -1.98
C LYS A 215 9.92 -35.94 -1.22
N GLY A 216 9.40 -36.95 -1.92
CA GLY A 216 9.11 -38.26 -1.35
C GLY A 216 7.91 -38.29 -0.38
N THR A 217 7.14 -37.20 -0.27
CA THR A 217 5.86 -37.18 0.46
C THR A 217 4.68 -37.39 -0.50
N PRO A 218 3.47 -37.70 0.01
CA PRO A 218 2.26 -37.71 -0.82
C PRO A 218 1.94 -36.38 -1.53
N PHE A 219 2.61 -35.29 -1.12
CA PHE A 219 2.49 -33.94 -1.68
C PHE A 219 3.65 -33.56 -2.59
N SER A 220 4.49 -34.52 -3.00
CA SER A 220 5.56 -34.26 -3.98
C SER A 220 4.98 -33.61 -5.23
N LEU A 221 5.58 -32.49 -5.61
CA LEU A 221 5.26 -31.77 -6.85
C LEU A 221 5.82 -32.48 -8.09
N GLY A 222 6.62 -33.53 -7.90
CA GLY A 222 7.22 -34.36 -8.92
C GLY A 222 8.75 -34.17 -9.07
N PRO A 223 9.43 -35.04 -9.82
CA PRO A 223 10.90 -35.07 -9.92
C PRO A 223 11.52 -33.74 -10.39
N ASP A 224 10.79 -33.01 -11.24
CA ASP A 224 11.23 -31.70 -11.75
C ASP A 224 11.28 -30.63 -10.65
N PHE A 225 10.53 -30.79 -9.57
CA PHE A 225 10.55 -29.90 -8.41
C PHE A 225 11.40 -30.44 -7.26
N ASP A 226 11.53 -31.76 -7.14
CA ASP A 226 12.36 -32.43 -6.14
C ASP A 226 13.85 -32.04 -6.22
N GLN A 227 14.30 -31.47 -7.36
CA GLN A 227 15.65 -30.92 -7.52
C GLN A 227 15.87 -29.59 -6.76
N PHE A 228 14.79 -28.89 -6.42
CA PHE A 228 14.81 -27.64 -5.66
C PHE A 228 14.61 -27.87 -4.15
N ASP A 229 14.37 -29.12 -3.73
CA ASP A 229 14.39 -29.50 -2.31
C ASP A 229 15.84 -29.55 -1.83
N ASP A 230 16.23 -28.56 -1.01
CA ASP A 230 17.57 -28.44 -0.46
C ASP A 230 17.73 -29.11 0.92
N GLY A 231 16.68 -29.79 1.41
CA GLY A 231 16.65 -30.48 2.69
C GLY A 231 16.66 -29.56 3.92
N LYS A 232 16.46 -28.25 3.77
CA LYS A 232 16.40 -27.29 4.87
C LYS A 232 14.97 -26.87 5.21
N GLY A 233 14.58 -27.08 6.47
CA GLY A 233 13.26 -26.70 6.98
C GLY A 233 12.42 -27.93 7.35
N SER A 234 11.23 -27.69 7.87
CA SER A 234 10.28 -28.75 8.23
C SER A 234 9.60 -29.35 7.00
N PRO A 235 9.33 -30.67 6.96
CA PRO A 235 8.51 -31.27 5.91
C PRO A 235 7.10 -30.67 5.93
N ILE A 236 6.50 -30.57 4.75
CA ILE A 236 5.14 -30.06 4.61
C ILE A 236 4.17 -31.12 5.16
N PRO A 237 3.21 -30.76 6.04
CA PRO A 237 2.23 -31.70 6.60
C PRO A 237 1.41 -32.44 5.56
#